data_AF-A0A4V6CFG2-F1
#
_entry.id   AF-A0A4V6CFG2-F1
#
_cell.length_a   1.000
_cell.length_b   1.000
_cell.length_c   1.000
_cell.angle_alpha   90.00
_cell.angle_beta   90.00
_cell.angle_gamma   90.00
#
_symmetry.space_group_name_H-M   'P 1'
#
loop_
_entity.id
_entity.type
_entity.pdbx_description
1 polymer ?
#
loop_
_entity_poly.entity_id
_entity_poly.type
_entity_poly.pdbx_seq_one_letter_code
_entity_poly.pdbx_strand_id
1 'polypeptide(L)' 'ENTALSLTPITVFLPAAGEVHVFRDGRLLSVQNFNMGSYEIDTSRFPYGVYDVTVDIVVNGRTINSRISR' A
#
# COMPACT_ATOMS: atom_id res chain seq x y z
N GLU A 1 -8.09 21.55 7.58
CA GLU A 1 -7.46 20.63 6.61
C GLU A 1 -7.61 19.23 7.19
N ASN A 2 -8.36 18.35 6.52
CA ASN A 2 -8.80 17.07 7.10
C ASN A 2 -7.96 15.95 6.48
N THR A 3 -6.86 15.61 7.14
CA THR A 3 -5.93 14.56 6.72
C THR A 3 -6.59 13.20 6.91
N ALA A 4 -7.27 12.68 5.88
CA ALA A 4 -7.84 11.34 5.91
C ALA A 4 -6.73 10.30 5.82
N LEU A 5 -6.32 9.84 6.99
CA LEU A 5 -5.64 8.56 7.14
C LEU A 5 -6.69 7.45 6.95
N SER A 6 -6.27 6.32 6.38
CA SER A 6 -7.05 5.08 6.46
C SER A 6 -7.42 4.83 7.92
N LEU A 7 -8.70 4.55 8.19
CA LEU A 7 -9.20 4.25 9.54
C LEU A 7 -8.54 2.98 10.11
N THR A 8 -8.02 2.12 9.22
CA THR A 8 -7.20 0.95 9.56
C THR A 8 -5.77 1.18 9.04
N PRO A 9 -4.74 1.20 9.88
CA PRO A 9 -3.36 1.34 9.43
C PRO A 9 -2.95 0.12 8.58
N ILE A 10 -2.40 0.41 7.39
CA ILE A 10 -2.00 -0.61 6.42
C ILE A 10 -0.49 -0.83 6.55
N THR A 11 -0.07 -1.88 7.27
CA THR A 11 1.35 -2.14 7.61
C THR A 11 1.99 -3.22 6.74
N VAL A 12 2.94 -2.86 5.88
CA VAL A 12 3.66 -3.81 5.01
C VAL A 12 4.96 -4.26 5.66
N PHE A 13 5.39 -5.48 5.36
CA PHE A 13 6.72 -5.96 5.67
C PHE A 13 7.46 -6.28 4.37
N LEU A 14 8.62 -5.65 4.19
CA LEU A 14 9.50 -5.86 3.05
C LEU A 14 10.77 -6.61 3.50
N PRO A 15 11.01 -7.85 3.03
CA PRO A 15 12.22 -8.61 3.36
C PRO A 15 13.47 -8.09 2.63
N ALA A 16 13.31 -7.24 1.62
CA ALA A 16 14.37 -6.54 0.89
C ALA A 16 13.81 -5.25 0.28
N ALA A 17 14.67 -4.36 -0.20
CA ALA A 17 14.24 -3.13 -0.87
C ALA A 17 13.34 -3.45 -2.08
N GLY A 18 12.25 -2.71 -2.20
CA GLY A 18 11.21 -2.99 -3.18
C GLY A 18 10.19 -1.88 -3.29
N GLU A 19 9.11 -2.19 -4.01
CA GLU A 19 8.02 -1.29 -4.27
C GLU A 19 6.73 -1.85 -3.69
N VAL A 20 5.89 -0.97 -3.19
CA VAL A 20 4.53 -1.31 -2.78
C VAL A 20 3.58 -0.62 -3.73
N HIS A 21 2.79 -1.43 -4.43
CA HIS A 21 1.79 -0.98 -5.38
C HIS A 21 0.43 -1.12 -4.71
N VAL A 22 -0.32 -0.03 -4.65
CA VAL A 22 -1.66 -0.02 -4.06
C VAL A 22 -2.66 0.17 -5.18
N PHE A 23 -3.67 -0.70 -5.23
CA PHE A 23 -4.72 -0.71 -6.23
C PHE A 23 -6.09 -0.56 -5.58
N ARG A 24 -7.02 0.02 -6.33
CA ARG A 24 -8.45 0.04 -6.05
C ARG A 24 -9.19 -0.42 -7.28
N ASP A 25 -10.04 -1.44 -7.15
CA ASP A 25 -10.81 -2.00 -8.27
C ASP A 25 -9.92 -2.31 -9.50
N GLY A 26 -8.69 -2.78 -9.28
CA GLY A 26 -7.70 -3.05 -10.33
C GLY A 26 -6.97 -1.83 -10.89
N ARG A 27 -7.30 -0.61 -10.45
CA ARG A 27 -6.61 0.63 -10.84
C ARG A 27 -5.53 1.00 -9.84
N LEU A 28 -4.33 1.26 -10.34
CA LEU A 28 -3.20 1.72 -9.53
C LEU A 28 -3.54 3.08 -8.89
N LEU A 29 -3.53 3.12 -7.56
CA LEU A 29 -3.71 4.31 -6.74
C LEU A 29 -2.36 4.97 -6.42
N SER A 30 -1.37 4.18 -6.01
CA SER A 30 -0.10 4.70 -5.53
C SER A 30 1.00 3.65 -5.65
N VAL A 31 2.23 4.13 -5.89
CA VAL A 31 3.46 3.34 -5.83
C VAL A 31 4.38 4.01 -4.84
N GLN A 32 4.89 3.23 -3.88
CA GLN A 32 5.79 3.72 -2.85
C GLN A 32 7.00 2.79 -2.76
N ASN A 33 8.21 3.35 -2.82
CA ASN A 33 9.44 2.61 -2.70
C ASN A 33 9.85 2.55 -1.23
N PHE A 34 10.19 1.35 -0.76
CA PHE A 34 10.64 1.13 0.61
C PHE A 34 11.93 0.32 0.63
N ASN A 35 12.74 0.58 1.65
CA ASN A 35 13.85 -0.31 1.99
C ASN A 35 13.34 -1.56 2.71
N MET A 36 14.24 -2.46 3.10
CA MET A 36 13.90 -3.58 3.96
C MET A 36 13.38 -3.08 5.31
N GLY A 37 12.24 -3.61 5.77
CA GLY A 37 11.65 -3.27 7.06
C GLY A 37 10.13 -3.34 7.07
N SER A 38 9.55 -2.94 8.21
CA SER A 38 8.11 -2.77 8.37
C SER A 38 7.74 -1.30 8.20
N TYR A 39 6.76 -1.01 7.36
CA TYR A 39 6.31 0.35 7.07
C TYR A 39 4.80 0.44 7.09
N GLU A 40 4.29 1.59 7.53
CA GLU A 40 2.90 1.95 7.31
C GLU A 40 2.76 2.68 5.98
N ILE A 41 1.77 2.31 5.18
CA ILE A 41 1.51 2.95 3.90
C ILE A 41 0.91 4.32 4.12
N ASP A 42 1.51 5.34 3.49
CA ASP A 42 0.93 6.67 3.49
C ASP A 42 -0.35 6.66 2.63
N THR A 43 -1.48 6.81 3.32
CA THR A 43 -2.82 6.86 2.73
C THR A 43 -3.37 8.28 2.64
N SER A 44 -2.61 9.30 3.06
CA SER A 44 -3.05 10.71 3.07
C SER A 44 -3.43 11.24 1.69
N ARG A 45 -2.89 10.64 0.63
CA ARG A 45 -3.15 11.00 -0.77
C ARG A 45 -4.26 10.17 -1.40
N PHE A 46 -4.87 9.25 -0.66
CA PHE A 46 -5.86 8.34 -1.21
C PHE A 46 -7.22 9.05 -1.30
N PRO A 47 -8.08 8.66 -2.26
CA PRO A 47 -9.42 9.21 -2.36
C PRO A 47 -10.22 8.99 -1.07
N TYR A 48 -11.05 9.96 -0.69
CA TYR A 48 -11.97 9.80 0.43
C TYR A 48 -13.06 8.75 0.11
N GLY A 49 -13.50 8.03 1.13
CA GLY A 49 -14.57 7.02 1.04
C GLY A 49 -14.16 5.67 1.62
N VAL A 50 -15.12 4.76 1.74
CA VAL A 50 -14.87 3.37 2.15
C VAL A 50 -14.77 2.51 0.89
N TYR A 51 -13.65 1.82 0.72
CA TYR A 51 -13.40 0.93 -0.40
C TYR A 51 -12.28 -0.04 -0.03
N ASP A 52 -12.31 -1.21 -0.65
CA ASP A 52 -11.25 -2.19 -0.51
C ASP A 52 -10.03 -1.77 -1.37
N VAL A 53 -8.83 -1.91 -0.82
CA VAL A 53 -7.56 -1.72 -1.54
C VAL A 53 -6.78 -3.01 -1.61
N THR A 54 -6.14 -3.26 -2.74
CA THR A 54 -5.18 -4.35 -2.91
C THR A 54 -3.77 -3.79 -2.78
N VAL A 55 -2.94 -4.40 -1.94
CA VAL A 55 -1.56 -3.98 -1.71
C VAL A 55 -0.63 -5.09 -2.18
N ASP A 56 0.10 -4.84 -3.25
CA ASP A 56 1.10 -5.74 -3.79
C ASP A 56 2.50 -5.28 -3.39
N ILE A 57 3.30 -6.19 -2.86
CA ILE A 57 4.70 -5.96 -2.52
C ILE A 57 5.55 -6.58 -3.62
N VAL A 58 6.27 -5.75 -4.37
CA VAL A 58 7.14 -6.14 -5.47
C VAL A 58 8.60 -6.01 -5.04
N VAL A 59 9.32 -7.12 -5.02
CA VAL A 59 10.74 -7.18 -4.69
C VAL A 59 11.49 -7.82 -5.84
N ASN A 60 12.50 -7.14 -6.38
CA ASN A 60 13.31 -7.63 -7.50
C ASN A 60 12.45 -8.07 -8.71
N GLY A 61 11.42 -7.27 -9.03
CA GLY A 61 10.49 -7.53 -10.14
C GLY A 61 9.50 -8.68 -9.91
N ARG A 62 9.43 -9.25 -8.70
CA ARG A 62 8.46 -10.30 -8.34
C ARG A 62 7.53 -9.84 -7.24
N THR A 63 6.23 -10.07 -7.41
CA THR A 63 5.24 -9.86 -6.35
C THR A 63 5.39 -10.97 -5.31
N ILE A 64 5.74 -10.59 -4.08
CA ILE A 64 5.96 -11.53 -2.97
C ILE A 64 4.78 -11.59 -1.99
N ASN A 65 3.90 -10.59 -2.02
CA ASN A 65 2.71 -10.55 -1.16
C ASN A 65 1.62 -9.71 -1.82
N SER A 66 0.37 -10.15 -1.70
CA SER A 66 -0.83 -9.41 -2.10
C SER A 66 -1.84 -9.52 -0.97
N ARG A 67 -2.33 -8.38 -0.48
CA ARG A 67 -3.36 -8.34 0.58
C ARG A 67 -4.48 -7.38 0.23
N ILE A 68 -5.70 -7.72 0.63
CA ILE A 68 -6.87 -6.84 0.51
C ILE A 68 -7.17 -6.25 1.89
N SER A 69 -7.27 -4.93 1.98
CA SER A 69 -7.65 -4.20 3.20
C SER A 69 -8.94 -3.42 2.96
N ARG A 70 -9.87 -3.48 3.92
CA ARG A 70 -11.16 -2.75 3.93
C ARG A 70 -11.11 -1.54 4.86
#